data_AF-A0A933N9F8-F1
#
_entry.id   AF-A0A933N9F8-F1
#
_cell.length_a   1.000
_cell.length_b   1.000
_cell.length_c   1.000
_cell.angle_alpha   90.00
_cell.angle_beta   90.00
_cell.angle_gamma   90.00
#
_symmetry.space_group_name_H-M   'P 1'
#
loop_
_entity.id
_entity.type
_entity.pdbx_description
1 polymer ?
#
loop_
_entity_poly.entity_id
_entity_poly.type
_entity_poly.pdbx_seq_one_letter_code
_entity_poly.pdbx_strand_id
1 'polypeptide(L)'
;MVAAFLSLLLVAPNVDVTGAESISNLGRFLEQYLGICSDNEDPLFDYKGCEQQTEEGRKRKFGKLHKVEVQTEPEQVQFAGWDQKKQAYRIHLTPFFTERGLGLSAGKPEPRASDGLPSVKNVPIWVKGPGGNDDFAARRELERGMLRLEVFFKPGQPWALRKRGEAGSYRGASMSLVKIRVYGSRGLLAEQSY
;
A
#
# COMPACT_ATOMS: atom_id res chain seq x y z
N MET A 1 34.52 18.65 -24.55
CA MET A 1 33.79 17.36 -24.63
C MET A 1 32.67 17.39 -23.61
N VAL A 2 31.41 17.51 -24.04
CA VAL A 2 30.24 17.49 -23.15
C VAL A 2 29.70 16.07 -23.13
N ALA A 3 29.77 15.40 -21.99
CA ALA A 3 29.23 14.06 -21.81
C ALA A 3 27.70 14.14 -21.75
N ALA A 4 27.05 13.68 -22.82
CA ALA A 4 25.61 13.48 -22.83
C ALA A 4 25.26 12.26 -21.95
N PHE A 5 24.76 12.51 -20.75
CA PHE A 5 24.09 11.49 -19.95
C PHE A 5 22.78 11.11 -20.64
N LEU A 6 22.83 10.03 -21.44
CA LEU A 6 21.63 9.33 -21.91
C LEU A 6 20.90 8.81 -20.68
N SER A 7 19.87 9.54 -20.23
CA SER A 7 18.89 9.01 -19.29
C SER A 7 18.06 7.96 -20.04
N LEU A 8 18.44 6.69 -19.90
CA LEU A 8 17.56 5.59 -20.26
C LEU A 8 16.30 5.71 -19.37
N LEU A 9 15.22 6.20 -19.97
CA LEU A 9 13.87 5.99 -19.44
C LEU A 9 13.62 4.48 -19.51
N LEU A 10 13.92 3.77 -18.42
CA LEU A 10 13.38 2.44 -18.17
C LEU A 10 11.86 2.55 -18.15
N VAL A 11 11.24 2.35 -19.32
CA VAL A 11 9.81 2.08 -19.41
C VAL A 11 9.63 0.74 -18.73
N ALA A 12 9.20 0.75 -17.47
CA ALA A 12 8.85 -0.47 -16.76
C ALA A 12 7.86 -1.25 -17.64
N PRO A 13 8.05 -2.57 -17.84
CA PRO A 13 7.13 -3.36 -18.64
C PRO A 13 5.72 -3.21 -18.06
N ASN A 14 4.72 -3.08 -18.94
CA ASN A 14 3.33 -3.13 -18.52
C ASN A 14 3.08 -4.49 -17.87
N VAL A 15 3.03 -4.53 -16.53
CA VAL A 15 2.77 -5.76 -15.80
C VAL A 15 1.31 -6.14 -16.05
N ASP A 16 1.10 -7.38 -16.51
CA ASP A 16 -0.23 -7.94 -16.64
C ASP A 16 -0.83 -8.15 -15.25
N VAL A 17 -1.97 -7.52 -15.01
CA VAL A 17 -2.73 -7.62 -13.77
C VAL A 17 -4.08 -8.31 -13.98
N THR A 18 -4.26 -8.92 -15.16
CA THR A 18 -5.44 -9.71 -15.48
C THR A 18 -5.50 -10.94 -14.57
N GLY A 19 -6.66 -11.19 -13.96
CA GLY A 19 -6.83 -12.28 -12.99
C GLY A 19 -6.47 -11.92 -11.54
N ALA A 20 -6.19 -10.64 -11.23
CA ALA A 20 -6.08 -10.21 -9.84
C ALA A 20 -7.39 -10.46 -9.07
N GLU A 21 -7.31 -11.13 -7.92
CA GLU A 21 -8.46 -11.35 -7.04
C GLU A 21 -8.83 -10.06 -6.32
N SER A 22 -10.07 -9.60 -6.49
CA SER A 22 -10.54 -8.36 -5.86
C SER A 22 -10.84 -8.57 -4.38
N ILE A 23 -10.21 -7.76 -3.54
CA ILE A 23 -10.46 -7.67 -2.11
C ILE A 23 -11.47 -6.54 -1.88
N SER A 24 -12.69 -6.90 -1.47
CA SER A 24 -13.74 -5.92 -1.14
C SER A 24 -13.57 -5.32 0.26
N ASN A 25 -12.86 -6.01 1.16
CA ASN A 25 -12.62 -5.56 2.52
C ASN A 25 -11.21 -5.98 2.99
N LEU A 26 -10.33 -4.99 3.15
CA LEU A 26 -8.93 -5.22 3.53
C LEU A 26 -8.81 -5.85 4.93
N GLY A 27 -9.61 -5.39 5.89
CA GLY A 27 -9.58 -5.89 7.26
C GLY A 27 -9.92 -7.37 7.33
N ARG A 28 -11.01 -7.79 6.69
CA ARG A 28 -11.41 -9.20 6.60
C ARG A 28 -10.36 -10.04 5.86
N PHE A 29 -9.74 -9.48 4.82
CA PHE A 29 -8.64 -10.16 4.15
C PHE A 29 -7.47 -10.40 5.12
N LEU A 30 -7.07 -9.39 5.88
CA LEU A 30 -5.96 -9.46 6.84
C LEU A 30 -6.27 -10.39 8.03
N GLU A 31 -7.47 -10.33 8.59
CA GLU A 31 -7.93 -11.25 9.64
C GLU A 31 -7.78 -12.72 9.21
N GLN A 32 -8.26 -13.04 8.00
CA GLN A 32 -8.15 -14.39 7.43
C GLN A 32 -6.71 -14.78 7.08
N TYR A 33 -5.90 -13.82 6.63
CA TYR A 33 -4.54 -14.09 6.18
C TYR A 33 -3.56 -14.28 7.35
N LEU A 34 -3.76 -13.50 8.42
CA LEU A 34 -2.91 -13.50 9.58
C LEU A 34 -3.34 -14.54 10.61
N GLY A 35 -4.65 -14.73 10.78
CA GLY A 35 -5.23 -15.61 11.78
C GLY A 35 -4.85 -15.18 13.19
N ILE A 36 -5.81 -14.62 13.92
CA ILE A 36 -5.59 -14.19 15.30
C ILE A 36 -5.96 -15.37 16.21
N CYS A 37 -4.99 -16.24 16.49
CA CYS A 37 -5.18 -17.40 17.36
C CYS A 37 -4.76 -17.16 18.82
N SER A 38 -3.98 -16.11 19.09
CA SER A 38 -3.26 -15.91 20.36
C SER A 38 -3.97 -15.01 21.37
N ASP A 39 -5.14 -14.45 21.04
CA ASP A 39 -5.83 -13.47 21.87
C ASP A 39 -7.14 -14.05 22.48
N ASN A 40 -7.27 -15.38 22.56
CA ASN A 40 -8.49 -16.06 23.04
C ASN A 40 -8.28 -16.69 24.42
N GLU A 41 -8.92 -16.17 25.46
CA GLU A 41 -8.75 -16.65 26.85
C GLU A 41 -9.55 -17.94 27.15
N ASP A 42 -10.28 -18.47 26.16
CA ASP A 42 -11.06 -19.70 26.32
C ASP A 42 -10.14 -20.93 26.45
N PRO A 43 -10.13 -21.64 27.60
CA PRO A 43 -9.32 -22.84 27.80
C PRO A 43 -9.73 -24.02 26.90
N LEU A 44 -10.90 -23.97 26.26
CA LEU A 44 -11.37 -24.96 25.28
C LEU A 44 -11.00 -24.58 23.84
N PHE A 45 -10.34 -23.45 23.63
CA PHE A 45 -9.94 -23.00 22.30
C PHE A 45 -8.91 -23.95 21.66
N ASP A 46 -9.23 -24.48 20.48
CA ASP A 46 -8.28 -25.28 19.70
C ASP A 46 -7.25 -24.39 19.00
N TYR A 47 -6.22 -23.99 19.75
CA TYR A 47 -5.09 -23.20 19.25
C TYR A 47 -4.44 -23.85 18.02
N LYS A 48 -4.22 -25.17 18.06
CA LYS A 48 -3.54 -25.90 17.01
C LYS A 48 -4.37 -25.95 15.72
N GLY A 49 -5.67 -26.20 15.85
CA GLY A 49 -6.61 -26.13 14.73
C GLY A 49 -6.69 -24.72 14.13
N CYS A 50 -6.71 -23.69 14.97
CA CYS A 50 -6.67 -22.30 14.50
C CYS A 50 -5.40 -21.99 13.70
N GLU A 51 -4.22 -22.39 14.22
CA GLU A 51 -2.94 -22.17 13.54
C GLU A 51 -2.88 -22.91 12.20
N GLN A 52 -3.35 -24.16 12.15
CA GLN A 52 -3.40 -24.95 10.92
C GLN A 52 -4.31 -24.30 9.86
N GLN A 53 -5.54 -23.92 10.23
CA GLN A 53 -6.48 -23.27 9.33
C GLN A 53 -5.93 -21.93 8.81
N THR A 54 -5.26 -21.19 9.68
CA THR A 54 -4.59 -19.93 9.34
C THR A 54 -3.48 -20.16 8.33
N GLU A 55 -2.62 -21.16 8.57
CA GLU A 55 -1.52 -21.49 7.66
C GLU A 55 -2.03 -21.93 6.29
N GLU A 56 -3.06 -22.78 6.24
CA GLU A 56 -3.71 -23.18 4.99
C GLU A 56 -4.35 -21.99 4.27
N GLY A 57 -5.06 -21.13 5.00
CA GLY A 57 -5.64 -19.90 4.47
C GLY A 57 -4.58 -18.99 3.84
N ARG A 58 -3.44 -18.86 4.53
CA ARG A 58 -2.28 -18.09 4.05
C ARG A 58 -1.68 -18.73 2.80
N LYS A 59 -1.43 -20.04 2.80
CA LYS A 59 -0.92 -20.77 1.62
C LYS A 59 -1.81 -20.59 0.39
N ARG A 60 -3.13 -20.53 0.57
CA ARG A 60 -4.07 -20.29 -0.54
C ARG A 60 -3.97 -18.89 -1.15
N LYS A 61 -3.48 -17.89 -0.42
CA LYS A 61 -3.40 -16.48 -0.84
C LYS A 61 -1.97 -15.99 -1.11
N PHE A 62 -0.99 -16.60 -0.46
CA PHE A 62 0.43 -16.21 -0.54
C PHE A 62 0.91 -16.18 -2.00
N GLY A 63 1.57 -15.10 -2.39
CA GLY A 63 2.14 -14.94 -3.73
C GLY A 63 1.12 -14.75 -4.87
N LYS A 64 -0.18 -14.85 -4.61
CA LYS A 64 -1.23 -14.57 -5.60
C LYS A 64 -1.42 -13.07 -5.77
N LEU A 65 -1.82 -12.67 -6.98
CA LEU A 65 -2.08 -11.28 -7.27
C LEU A 65 -3.47 -10.90 -6.74
N HIS A 66 -3.51 -9.88 -5.89
CA HIS A 66 -4.73 -9.30 -5.36
C HIS A 66 -4.84 -7.83 -5.76
N LYS A 67 -6.08 -7.33 -5.78
CA LYS A 67 -6.41 -5.91 -5.96
C LYS A 67 -7.22 -5.43 -4.77
N VAL A 68 -6.85 -4.28 -4.21
CA VAL A 68 -7.66 -3.58 -3.21
C VAL A 68 -7.84 -2.12 -3.61
N GLU A 69 -9.05 -1.60 -3.38
CA GLU A 69 -9.33 -0.18 -3.48
C GLU A 69 -9.13 0.48 -2.12
N VAL A 70 -8.36 1.55 -2.07
CA VAL A 70 -8.10 2.31 -0.85
C VAL A 70 -8.40 3.79 -1.10
N GLN A 71 -9.10 4.40 -0.14
CA GLN A 71 -9.18 5.85 -0.05
C GLN A 71 -7.89 6.36 0.57
N THR A 72 -7.33 7.43 0.03
CA THR A 72 -6.07 7.99 0.53
C THR A 72 -6.33 8.97 1.65
N GLU A 73 -5.60 8.82 2.75
CA GLU A 73 -5.51 9.86 3.78
C GLU A 73 -4.32 10.80 3.52
N PRO A 74 -4.36 12.07 3.96
CA PRO A 74 -3.26 13.03 3.78
C PRO A 74 -1.90 12.54 4.30
N GLU A 75 -1.90 11.66 5.31
CA GLU A 75 -0.71 11.04 5.89
C GLU A 75 -0.11 9.96 4.99
N GLN A 76 -0.94 9.31 4.16
CA GLN A 76 -0.51 8.27 3.23
C GLN A 76 -0.02 8.84 1.90
N VAL A 77 -0.57 9.97 1.44
CA VAL A 77 -0.20 10.56 0.16
C VAL A 77 0.20 12.02 0.32
N GLN A 78 1.46 12.30 0.01
CA GLN A 78 2.04 13.63 0.14
C GLN A 78 2.41 14.21 -1.22
N PHE A 79 2.12 15.49 -1.43
CA PHE A 79 2.60 16.22 -2.59
C PHE A 79 4.12 16.41 -2.50
N ALA A 80 4.85 16.05 -3.56
CA ALA A 80 6.31 16.11 -3.61
C ALA A 80 6.87 17.12 -4.61
N GLY A 81 6.04 17.77 -5.43
CA GLY A 81 6.44 18.82 -6.37
C GLY A 81 5.80 18.71 -7.76
N TRP A 82 5.77 19.83 -8.48
CA TRP A 82 5.36 19.91 -9.88
C TRP A 82 6.57 19.81 -10.82
N ASP A 83 6.45 19.04 -11.90
CA ASP A 83 7.40 19.01 -13.00
C ASP A 83 6.77 19.65 -14.24
N GLN A 84 7.23 20.87 -14.55
CA GLN A 84 6.74 21.66 -15.67
C GLN A 84 7.03 21.00 -17.03
N LYS A 85 8.12 20.26 -17.18
CA LYS A 85 8.44 19.58 -18.44
C LYS A 85 7.54 18.38 -18.68
N LYS A 86 7.20 17.65 -17.61
CA LYS A 86 6.30 16.49 -17.66
C LYS A 86 4.83 16.84 -17.62
N GLN A 87 4.48 18.09 -17.26
CA GLN A 87 3.10 18.50 -17.01
C GLN A 87 2.42 17.57 -15.99
N ALA A 88 3.18 17.20 -14.95
CA ALA A 88 2.80 16.20 -13.98
C ALA A 88 3.30 16.60 -12.60
N TYR A 89 2.55 16.25 -11.58
CA TYR A 89 3.01 16.34 -10.20
C TYR A 89 3.51 14.99 -9.72
N ARG A 90 4.47 15.03 -8.79
CA ARG A 90 4.93 13.85 -8.07
C ARG A 90 4.22 13.79 -6.74
N ILE A 91 3.72 12.62 -6.40
CA ILE A 91 3.27 12.29 -5.06
C ILE A 91 4.19 11.26 -4.44
N HIS A 92 4.31 11.29 -3.13
CA HIS A 92 4.90 10.23 -2.33
C HIS A 92 3.78 9.47 -1.66
N LEU A 93 3.63 8.19 -2.03
CA LEU A 93 2.77 7.26 -1.32
C LEU A 93 3.58 6.57 -0.22
N THR A 94 3.05 6.55 0.99
CA THR A 94 3.46 5.65 2.06
C THR A 94 2.64 4.36 1.92
N PRO A 95 3.18 3.25 1.37
CA PRO A 95 2.42 2.02 1.12
C PRO A 95 2.23 1.21 2.42
N PHE A 96 1.55 1.81 3.39
CA PHE A 96 1.17 1.22 4.67
C PHE A 96 -0.33 1.47 4.88
N PHE A 97 -1.11 0.40 4.79
CA PHE A 97 -2.56 0.43 4.87
C PHE A 97 -3.00 -0.28 6.13
N THR A 98 -3.87 0.34 6.91
CA THR A 98 -4.37 -0.21 8.17
C THR A 98 -5.87 -0.38 8.13
N GLU A 99 -6.36 -1.52 8.58
CA GLU A 99 -7.79 -1.78 8.70
C GLU A 99 -8.01 -2.73 9.88
N ARG A 100 -9.00 -2.44 10.75
CA ARG A 100 -9.29 -3.25 11.95
C ARG A 100 -8.08 -3.56 12.84
N GLY A 101 -7.15 -2.61 12.97
CA GLY A 101 -5.94 -2.77 13.79
C GLY A 101 -4.84 -3.66 13.19
N LEU A 102 -5.00 -4.13 11.95
CA LEU A 102 -4.00 -4.91 11.21
C LEU A 102 -3.41 -4.07 10.07
N GLY A 103 -2.15 -4.34 9.73
CA GLY A 103 -1.41 -3.62 8.69
C GLY A 103 -1.14 -4.45 7.42
N LEU A 104 -1.14 -3.78 6.27
CA LEU A 104 -0.59 -4.25 5.00
C LEU A 104 0.50 -3.27 4.55
N SER A 105 1.73 -3.75 4.34
CA SER A 105 2.88 -2.86 4.11
C SER A 105 3.77 -3.32 2.95
N ALA A 106 4.25 -2.41 2.11
CA ALA A 106 5.30 -2.77 1.14
C ALA A 106 6.62 -3.06 1.88
N GLY A 107 7.01 -4.33 1.91
CA GLY A 107 8.12 -4.80 2.74
C GLY A 107 7.78 -4.88 4.24
N LYS A 108 8.81 -5.13 5.06
CA LYS A 108 8.69 -5.15 6.52
C LYS A 108 8.76 -3.71 7.04
N PRO A 109 7.77 -3.24 7.83
CA PRO A 109 7.80 -1.89 8.36
C PRO A 109 8.84 -1.77 9.47
N GLU A 110 9.32 -0.54 9.66
CA GLU A 110 10.25 -0.18 10.73
C GLU A 110 9.48 0.45 11.90
N PRO A 111 9.91 0.22 13.15
CA PRO A 111 9.39 0.97 14.30
C PRO A 111 9.64 2.46 14.09
N ARG A 112 8.60 3.29 14.27
CA ARG A 112 8.78 4.74 14.20
C ARG A 112 9.55 5.24 15.43
N ALA A 113 10.39 6.26 15.24
CA ALA A 113 11.20 6.85 16.31
C ALA A 113 10.35 7.58 17.38
N SER A 114 9.19 8.11 17.00
CA SER A 114 8.14 8.64 17.89
C SER A 114 6.86 7.83 17.69
N ASP A 115 6.10 7.60 18.76
CA ASP A 115 4.71 7.11 18.96
C ASP A 115 3.70 6.90 17.79
N GLY A 116 4.00 7.23 16.55
CA GLY A 116 3.13 7.00 15.40
C GLY A 116 3.18 5.59 14.80
N LEU A 117 2.35 5.39 13.76
CA LEU A 117 2.28 4.16 12.98
C LEU A 117 3.65 3.72 12.44
N PRO A 118 3.90 2.40 12.29
CA PRO A 118 5.12 1.89 11.68
C PRO A 118 5.40 2.53 10.31
N SER A 119 6.67 2.79 10.00
CA SER A 119 7.07 3.47 8.77
C SER A 119 7.54 2.50 7.69
N VAL A 120 7.29 2.86 6.44
CA VAL A 120 7.82 2.20 5.24
C VAL A 120 8.43 3.24 4.30
N LYS A 121 9.27 2.79 3.36
CA LYS A 121 9.84 3.68 2.36
C LYS A 121 8.75 4.22 1.44
N ASN A 122 8.75 5.54 1.24
CA ASN A 122 7.84 6.19 0.30
C ASN A 122 8.11 5.74 -1.14
N VAL A 123 7.03 5.63 -1.89
CA VAL A 123 7.03 5.26 -3.30
C VAL A 123 6.62 6.49 -4.11
N PRO A 124 7.50 7.00 -5.00
CA PRO A 124 7.16 8.13 -5.84
C PRO A 124 6.23 7.70 -6.97
N ILE A 125 5.16 8.46 -7.19
CA ILE A 125 4.21 8.27 -8.30
C ILE A 125 4.08 9.58 -9.07
N TRP A 126 4.21 9.48 -10.39
CA TRP A 126 3.97 10.61 -11.30
C TRP A 126 2.52 10.63 -11.74
N VAL A 127 1.84 11.75 -11.47
CA VAL A 127 0.42 11.91 -11.76
C VAL A 127 0.25 13.06 -12.75
N LYS A 128 -0.48 12.81 -13.84
CA LYS A 128 -0.76 13.85 -14.83
C LYS A 128 -1.59 14.95 -14.17
N GLY A 129 -1.19 16.21 -14.36
CA GLY A 129 -1.95 17.33 -13.87
C GLY A 129 -3.32 17.43 -14.57
N PRO A 130 -4.35 17.96 -13.90
CA PRO A 130 -5.58 18.37 -14.59
C PRO A 130 -5.19 19.40 -15.66
N GLY A 131 -5.58 19.16 -16.92
CA GLY A 131 -5.11 19.94 -18.07
C GLY A 131 -5.12 21.47 -17.82
N GLY A 132 -3.94 22.08 -17.96
CA GLY A 132 -3.64 23.43 -17.49
C GLY A 132 -2.51 23.36 -16.46
N ASN A 133 -1.55 24.29 -16.50
CA ASN A 133 -0.33 24.31 -15.68
C ASN A 133 -0.58 24.51 -14.16
N ASP A 134 -1.71 24.09 -13.60
CA ASP A 134 -2.16 24.52 -12.28
C ASP A 134 -1.83 23.53 -11.17
N ASP A 135 -0.63 23.70 -10.61
CA ASP A 135 -0.17 23.06 -9.37
C ASP A 135 -1.17 23.18 -8.21
N PHE A 136 -1.86 24.33 -8.13
CA PHE A 136 -2.83 24.61 -7.07
C PHE A 136 -4.04 23.67 -7.14
N ALA A 137 -4.55 23.40 -8.35
CA ALA A 137 -5.67 22.48 -8.54
C ALA A 137 -5.30 21.05 -8.14
N ALA A 138 -4.13 20.56 -8.56
CA ALA A 138 -3.64 19.22 -8.22
C ALA A 138 -3.43 19.06 -6.70
N ARG A 139 -2.79 20.05 -6.06
CA ARG A 139 -2.60 20.08 -4.62
C ARG A 139 -3.93 20.10 -3.86
N ARG A 140 -4.92 20.84 -4.35
CA ARG A 140 -6.26 20.88 -3.77
C ARG A 140 -7.00 19.54 -3.89
N GLU A 141 -6.80 18.77 -4.96
CA GLU A 141 -7.38 17.42 -5.07
C GLU A 141 -6.77 16.46 -4.05
N LEU A 142 -5.46 16.55 -3.82
CA LEU A 142 -4.74 15.78 -2.80
C LEU A 142 -5.19 16.13 -1.38
N GLU A 143 -5.17 17.41 -1.02
CA GLU A 143 -5.51 17.89 0.33
C GLU A 143 -6.96 17.58 0.74
N ARG A 144 -7.84 17.41 -0.25
CA ARG A 144 -9.25 17.04 -0.03
C ARG A 144 -9.50 15.53 0.00
N GLY A 145 -8.46 14.71 -0.11
CA GLY A 145 -8.60 13.25 -0.14
C GLY A 145 -9.41 12.75 -1.35
N MET A 146 -9.41 13.49 -2.46
CA MET A 146 -10.21 13.15 -3.64
C MET A 146 -9.53 12.11 -4.55
N LEU A 147 -8.40 11.56 -4.10
CA LEU A 147 -7.71 10.47 -4.80
C LEU A 147 -8.17 9.11 -4.27
N ARG A 148 -8.40 8.20 -5.22
CA ARG A 148 -8.63 6.78 -4.95
C ARG A 148 -7.49 5.98 -5.57
N LEU A 149 -6.97 5.00 -4.84
CA LEU A 149 -5.95 4.10 -5.36
C LEU A 149 -6.53 2.71 -5.59
N GLU A 150 -6.19 2.09 -6.72
CA GLU A 150 -6.19 0.64 -6.83
C GLU A 150 -4.77 0.14 -6.61
N VAL A 151 -4.59 -0.69 -5.60
CA VAL A 151 -3.31 -1.30 -5.24
C VAL A 151 -3.33 -2.76 -5.66
N PHE A 152 -2.41 -3.13 -6.54
CA PHE A 152 -2.18 -4.51 -6.95
C PHE A 152 -0.94 -5.03 -6.26
N PHE A 153 -1.08 -6.15 -5.56
CA PHE A 153 -0.02 -6.67 -4.73
C PHE A 153 -0.06 -8.18 -4.59
N LYS A 154 1.07 -8.75 -4.17
CA LYS A 154 1.18 -10.13 -3.71
C LYS A 154 1.45 -10.12 -2.20
N PRO A 155 0.60 -10.75 -1.37
CA PRO A 155 0.82 -10.79 0.06
C PRO A 155 2.04 -11.65 0.37
N GLY A 156 2.82 -11.17 1.34
CA GLY A 156 4.08 -11.74 1.79
C GLY A 156 3.98 -12.31 3.20
N GLN A 157 5.09 -12.24 3.93
CA GLN A 157 5.19 -12.81 5.27
C GLN A 157 4.44 -11.96 6.31
N PRO A 158 3.81 -12.59 7.32
CA PRO A 158 3.34 -11.90 8.51
C PRO A 158 4.49 -11.18 9.23
N TRP A 159 4.17 -10.07 9.88
CA TRP A 159 5.07 -9.36 10.76
C TRP A 159 4.34 -8.90 12.02
N ALA A 160 5.11 -8.72 13.09
CA ALA A 160 4.67 -8.10 14.32
C ALA A 160 5.74 -7.11 14.79
N LEU A 161 5.30 -5.94 15.26
CA LEU A 161 6.16 -4.90 15.83
C LEU A 161 5.64 -4.53 17.21
N ARG A 162 6.50 -4.63 18.23
CA ARG A 162 6.14 -4.22 19.58
C ARG A 162 5.84 -2.72 19.62
N LYS A 163 4.74 -2.34 20.27
CA LYS A 163 4.44 -0.93 20.49
C LYS A 163 5.44 -0.32 21.47
N ARG A 164 5.91 0.89 21.20
CA ARG A 164 6.83 1.60 22.10
C ARG A 164 6.01 2.29 23.18
N GLY A 165 6.30 2.01 24.45
CA GLY A 165 5.63 2.65 25.59
C GLY A 165 4.22 2.13 25.91
N GLU A 166 3.68 1.20 25.11
CA GLU A 166 2.37 0.57 25.32
C GLU A 166 2.50 -0.96 25.40
N ALA A 167 1.51 -1.60 26.02
CA ALA A 167 1.33 -3.04 25.93
C ALA A 167 0.86 -3.44 24.51
N GLY A 168 1.33 -4.59 24.04
CA GLY A 168 0.92 -5.18 22.76
C GLY A 168 1.84 -4.89 21.58
N SER A 169 1.37 -5.29 20.40
CA SER A 169 2.12 -5.24 19.14
C SER A 169 1.22 -4.84 17.98
N TYR A 170 1.74 -4.05 17.05
CA TYR A 170 1.19 -3.97 15.70
C TYR A 170 1.40 -5.31 15.01
N ARG A 171 0.38 -5.79 14.31
CA ARG A 171 0.44 -7.02 13.51
C ARG A 171 0.03 -6.72 12.08
N GLY A 172 0.60 -7.43 11.12
CA GLY A 172 0.29 -7.21 9.71
C GLY A 172 0.94 -8.21 8.78
N ALA A 173 0.72 -8.00 7.48
CA ALA A 173 1.37 -8.74 6.41
C ALA A 173 2.23 -7.80 5.56
N SER A 174 3.39 -8.27 5.12
CA SER A 174 4.11 -7.58 4.06
C SER A 174 3.43 -7.81 2.72
N MET A 175 3.76 -6.99 1.74
CA MET A 175 3.38 -7.21 0.35
C MET A 175 4.52 -6.86 -0.60
N SER A 176 4.54 -7.56 -1.73
CA SER A 176 5.22 -7.10 -2.94
C SER A 176 4.22 -6.26 -3.72
N LEU A 177 4.49 -4.95 -3.79
CA LEU A 177 3.72 -4.04 -4.63
C LEU A 177 3.99 -4.38 -6.09
N VAL A 178 2.94 -4.50 -6.90
CA VAL A 178 3.03 -4.87 -8.32
C VAL A 178 2.63 -3.71 -9.21
N LYS A 179 1.51 -3.05 -8.89
CA LYS A 179 1.00 -1.93 -9.67
C LYS A 179 0.15 -1.02 -8.78
N ILE A 180 0.18 0.27 -9.06
CA ILE A 180 -0.73 1.26 -8.50
C ILE A 180 -1.42 1.98 -9.63
N ARG A 181 -2.73 2.16 -9.50
CA ARG A 181 -3.50 3.10 -10.30
C ARG A 181 -4.05 4.20 -9.43
N VAL A 182 -3.86 5.44 -9.87
CA VAL A 182 -4.35 6.63 -9.17
C VAL A 182 -5.53 7.18 -9.95
N TYR A 183 -6.67 7.30 -9.27
CA TYR A 183 -7.89 7.87 -9.81
C TYR A 183 -8.18 9.20 -9.12
N GLY A 184 -8.55 10.20 -9.92
CA GLY A 184 -9.15 11.44 -9.43
C GLY A 184 -10.64 11.49 -9.79
N SER A 185 -11.23 12.67 -9.65
CA SER A 185 -12.65 12.93 -9.93
C SER A 185 -13.07 12.61 -11.37
N ARG A 186 -12.15 12.73 -12.33
CA ARG A 186 -12.38 12.56 -13.78
C ARG A 186 -11.90 11.23 -14.35
N GLY A 187 -11.42 10.30 -13.51
CA GLY A 187 -10.94 8.99 -13.93
C GLY A 187 -9.45 8.75 -13.62
N LEU A 188 -8.82 7.86 -14.39
CA LEU A 188 -7.44 7.42 -14.19
C LEU A 188 -6.45 8.55 -14.49
N LEU A 189 -5.64 8.94 -13.50
CA LEU A 189 -4.63 9.98 -13.61
C LEU A 189 -3.22 9.41 -13.79
N ALA A 190 -2.94 8.25 -13.20
CA ALA A 190 -1.65 7.57 -13.28
C ALA A 190 -1.76 6.06 -13.16
N GLU A 191 -0.84 5.35 -13.81
CA GLU A 191 -0.57 3.94 -13.59
C GLU A 191 0.95 3.75 -13.48
N GLN A 192 1.39 2.99 -12.48
CA GLN A 192 2.80 2.68 -12.29
C GLN A 192 2.98 1.22 -11.84
N SER A 193 3.94 0.53 -12.46
CA SER A 193 4.31 -0.85 -12.12
C SER A 193 5.65 -0.88 -11.36
N TYR A 194 5.86 -1.93 -10.55
CA TYR A 194 7.02 -2.13 -9.65
C TYR A 194 7.62 -3.52 -9.78
#